data_AF-A0A6B2EB04-F1
#
_entry.id   AF-A0A6B2EB04-F1
#
_cell.length_a   1.000
_cell.length_b   1.000
_cell.length_c   1.000
_cell.angle_alpha   90.00
_cell.angle_beta   90.00
_cell.angle_gamma   90.00
#
_symmetry.space_group_name_H-M   'P 1'
#
loop_
_entity.id
_entity.type
_entity.pdbx_description
1 polymer ?
#
loop_
_entity_poly.entity_id
_entity_poly.type
_entity_poly.pdbx_seq_one_letter_code
_entity_poly.pdbx_strand_id
1 'polypeptide(L)'
;MGWIWGLQALLVAVLVAFAASGAWRWFYIATITAPRDVKALFRYIRLLWLVKKLQRSNATITDVFAQHVAKTPDKSCFVFEGREWSFREVSEFSNRVASVFHSHGYKQGDVVGLLLENRPEFVAMWLGLSRLGVIVPLINHNLRQNSLLHSVTVAKCNALIFG
;
A
#
# COMPACT_ATOMS: atom_id res chain seq x y z
N MET A 1 -63.58 -10.84 -12.14
CA MET A 1 -63.35 -9.66 -11.29
C MET A 1 -62.72 -9.97 -9.92
N GLY A 2 -62.90 -11.15 -9.31
CA GLY A 2 -62.39 -11.43 -7.94
C GLY A 2 -60.88 -11.68 -7.78
N TRP A 3 -60.17 -12.11 -8.83
CA TRP A 3 -58.74 -12.45 -8.74
C TRP A 3 -57.85 -11.22 -8.48
N ILE A 4 -58.22 -10.06 -9.01
CA ILE A 4 -57.47 -8.80 -8.88
C ILE A 4 -57.43 -8.36 -7.41
N TRP A 5 -58.56 -8.48 -6.71
CA TRP A 5 -58.68 -8.14 -5.29
C TRP A 5 -57.90 -9.11 -4.39
N GLY A 6 -57.88 -10.40 -4.72
CA GLY A 6 -57.04 -11.39 -4.02
C GLY A 6 -55.55 -11.12 -4.19
N LEU A 7 -55.13 -10.68 -5.38
CA LEU A 7 -53.74 -10.34 -5.67
C LEU A 7 -53.29 -9.06 -4.94
N GLN A 8 -54.18 -8.07 -4.84
CA GLN A 8 -53.94 -6.85 -4.07
C GLN A 8 -53.81 -7.14 -2.56
N ALA A 9 -54.70 -7.97 -2.00
CA ALA A 9 -54.64 -8.35 -0.59
C ALA A 9 -53.34 -9.11 -0.25
N LEU A 10 -52.89 -10.00 -1.14
CA LEU A 10 -51.64 -10.74 -0.97
C LEU A 10 -50.41 -9.82 -1.03
N LEU A 11 -50.41 -8.84 -1.93
CA LEU A 11 -49.35 -7.82 -2.01
C LEU A 11 -49.25 -6.98 -0.73
N VAL A 12 -50.40 -6.57 -0.18
CA VAL A 12 -50.44 -5.81 1.09
C VAL A 12 -49.93 -6.66 2.25
N ALA A 13 -50.36 -7.92 2.35
CA ALA A 13 -49.87 -8.83 3.39
C ALA A 13 -48.35 -9.05 3.32
N VAL A 14 -47.79 -9.19 2.12
CA VAL A 14 -46.34 -9.31 1.89
C VAL A 14 -45.60 -8.03 2.29
N LEU A 15 -46.13 -6.85 1.94
CA LEU A 15 -45.53 -5.57 2.33
C LEU A 15 -45.55 -5.36 3.86
N VAL A 16 -46.64 -5.73 4.53
CA VAL A 16 -46.76 -5.64 6.00
C VAL A 16 -45.81 -6.63 6.68
N ALA A 17 -45.68 -7.85 6.17
CA ALA A 17 -44.72 -8.82 6.69
C ALA A 17 -43.27 -8.38 6.45
N PHE A 18 -42.96 -7.84 5.27
CA PHE A 18 -41.66 -7.27 4.94
C PHE A 18 -41.31 -6.11 5.86
N ALA A 19 -42.30 -5.26 6.13
CA ALA A 19 -42.20 -4.21 7.11
C ALA A 19 -41.86 -4.75 8.51
N ALA A 20 -42.75 -5.58 9.07
CA ALA A 20 -42.59 -6.14 10.42
C ALA A 20 -41.29 -6.96 10.61
N SER A 21 -40.76 -7.57 9.54
CA SER A 21 -39.51 -8.34 9.57
C SER A 21 -38.25 -7.50 9.81
N GLY A 22 -38.33 -6.17 9.66
CA GLY A 22 -37.17 -5.27 9.76
C GLY A 22 -36.22 -5.31 8.55
N ALA A 23 -36.57 -6.04 7.49
CA ALA A 23 -35.79 -6.17 6.26
C ALA A 23 -35.58 -4.81 5.54
N TRP A 24 -36.43 -3.81 5.77
CA TRP A 24 -36.23 -2.43 5.31
C TRP A 24 -34.90 -1.83 5.79
N ARG A 25 -34.39 -2.30 6.94
CA ARG A 25 -33.20 -1.72 7.58
C ARG A 25 -31.96 -2.02 6.76
N TRP A 26 -31.95 -3.16 6.05
CA TRP A 26 -30.92 -3.50 5.09
C TRP A 26 -30.88 -2.50 3.93
N PHE A 27 -32.04 -2.15 3.34
CA PHE A 27 -32.11 -1.17 2.25
C PHE A 27 -31.73 0.25 2.71
N TYR A 28 -32.14 0.64 3.91
CA TYR A 28 -31.73 1.91 4.53
C TYR A 28 -30.21 1.98 4.74
N ILE A 29 -29.60 0.92 5.28
CA ILE A 29 -28.15 0.85 5.43
C ILE A 29 -27.48 0.89 4.06
N ALA A 30 -27.95 0.09 3.11
CA ALA A 30 -27.38 0.01 1.76
C ALA A 30 -27.43 1.36 1.04
N THR A 31 -28.52 2.13 1.14
CA THR A 31 -28.61 3.45 0.51
C THR A 31 -27.70 4.47 1.18
N ILE A 32 -27.52 4.40 2.51
CA ILE A 32 -26.61 5.28 3.24
C ILE A 32 -25.13 4.92 2.98
N THR A 33 -24.78 3.65 2.87
CA THR A 33 -23.38 3.23 2.62
C THR A 33 -22.99 3.26 1.14
N ALA A 34 -23.96 3.16 0.23
CA ALA A 34 -23.76 3.19 -1.23
C ALA A 34 -22.77 4.27 -1.72
N PRO A 35 -22.84 5.56 -1.34
CA PRO A 35 -21.90 6.56 -1.84
C PRO A 35 -20.44 6.27 -1.44
N ARG A 36 -20.21 5.77 -0.22
CA ARG A 36 -18.88 5.36 0.25
C ARG A 36 -18.40 4.16 -0.56
N ASP A 37 -19.25 3.17 -0.72
CA ASP A 37 -18.90 1.90 -1.35
C ASP A 37 -18.65 2.06 -2.86
N VAL A 38 -19.46 2.89 -3.54
CA VAL A 38 -19.25 3.27 -4.94
C VAL A 38 -17.94 4.04 -5.11
N LYS A 39 -17.62 4.99 -4.21
CA LYS A 39 -16.34 5.71 -4.24
C LYS A 39 -15.16 4.76 -4.03
N ALA A 40 -15.28 3.83 -3.08
CA ALA A 40 -14.26 2.81 -2.83
C ALA A 40 -14.07 1.91 -4.06
N LEU A 41 -15.16 1.41 -4.66
CA LEU A 41 -15.12 0.59 -5.86
C LEU A 41 -14.45 1.32 -7.03
N PHE A 42 -14.83 2.57 -7.29
CA PHE A 42 -14.21 3.36 -8.35
C PHE A 42 -12.71 3.59 -8.11
N ARG A 43 -12.32 3.91 -6.87
CA ARG A 43 -10.90 4.07 -6.50
C ARG A 43 -10.12 2.78 -6.65
N TYR A 44 -10.72 1.65 -6.27
CA TYR A 44 -10.14 0.33 -6.39
C TYR A 44 -9.94 -0.06 -7.86
N ILE A 45 -10.96 0.10 -8.71
CA ILE A 45 -10.85 -0.14 -10.15
C ILE A 45 -9.73 0.74 -10.73
N ARG A 46 -9.70 2.03 -10.41
CA ARG A 46 -8.63 2.93 -10.88
C ARG A 46 -7.24 2.48 -10.44
N LEU A 47 -7.08 2.01 -9.20
CA LEU A 47 -5.82 1.47 -8.68
C LEU A 47 -5.40 0.22 -9.47
N LEU A 48 -6.31 -0.73 -9.69
CA LEU A 48 -6.02 -1.94 -10.47
C LEU A 48 -5.57 -1.62 -11.89
N TRP A 49 -6.22 -0.64 -12.53
CA TRP A 49 -5.82 -0.17 -13.85
C TRP A 49 -4.42 0.46 -13.85
N LEU A 50 -4.11 1.28 -12.83
CA LEU A 50 -2.78 1.87 -12.67
C LEU A 50 -1.70 0.79 -12.47
N VAL A 51 -1.92 -0.16 -11.56
CA VAL A 51 -0.99 -1.26 -11.29
C VAL A 51 -0.78 -2.10 -12.54
N LYS A 52 -1.85 -2.45 -13.27
CA LYS A 52 -1.76 -3.20 -14.53
C LYS A 52 -0.97 -2.45 -15.60
N LYS A 53 -1.12 -1.12 -15.68
CA LYS A 53 -0.35 -0.27 -16.60
C LYS A 53 1.13 -0.29 -16.24
N LEU A 54 1.47 -0.13 -14.96
CA LEU A 54 2.86 -0.14 -14.47
C LEU A 54 3.53 -1.49 -14.68
N GLN A 55 2.81 -2.59 -14.43
CA GLN A 55 3.30 -3.94 -14.67
C GLN A 55 3.58 -4.19 -16.16
N ARG A 56 2.70 -3.71 -17.07
CA ARG A 56 2.93 -3.82 -18.52
C ARG A 56 4.15 -3.05 -19.01
N SER A 57 4.52 -1.97 -18.32
CA SER A 57 5.73 -1.21 -18.63
C SER A 57 6.97 -1.67 -17.87
N ASN A 58 6.89 -2.79 -17.12
CA ASN A 58 7.96 -3.25 -16.21
C ASN A 58 8.48 -2.15 -15.27
N ALA A 59 7.60 -1.22 -14.85
CA ALA A 59 7.99 -0.12 -13.98
C ALA A 59 8.16 -0.63 -12.54
N THR A 60 9.28 -0.29 -11.93
CA THR A 60 9.57 -0.55 -10.51
C THR A 60 9.01 0.55 -9.62
N ILE A 61 8.99 0.30 -8.31
CA ILE A 61 8.64 1.34 -7.33
C ILE A 61 9.58 2.56 -7.43
N THR A 62 10.83 2.33 -7.79
CA THR A 62 11.84 3.40 -7.92
C THR A 62 11.59 4.27 -9.15
N ASP A 63 11.04 3.70 -10.23
CA ASP A 63 10.60 4.46 -11.42
C ASP A 63 9.40 5.34 -11.11
N VAL A 64 8.42 4.79 -10.37
CA VAL A 64 7.24 5.54 -9.93
C VAL A 64 7.68 6.70 -9.03
N PHE A 65 8.59 6.44 -8.08
CA PHE A 65 9.15 7.49 -7.22
C PHE A 65 9.89 8.55 -8.04
N ALA A 66 10.74 8.16 -8.99
CA ALA A 66 11.46 9.09 -9.85
C ALA A 66 10.51 10.00 -10.66
N GLN A 67 9.37 9.48 -11.13
CA GLN A 67 8.34 10.31 -11.79
C GLN A 67 7.74 11.36 -10.85
N HIS A 68 7.57 11.04 -9.56
CA HIS A 68 7.10 11.99 -8.56
C HIS A 68 8.17 13.05 -8.24
N VAL A 69 9.44 12.65 -8.10
CA VAL A 69 10.57 13.56 -7.91
C VAL A 69 10.67 14.55 -9.07
N ALA A 70 10.53 14.07 -10.32
CA ALA A 70 10.58 14.93 -11.51
C ALA A 70 9.42 15.93 -11.58
N LYS A 71 8.23 15.55 -11.11
CA LYS A 71 7.03 16.42 -11.15
C LYS A 71 7.00 17.45 -10.03
N THR A 72 7.43 17.08 -8.82
CA THR A 72 7.33 17.92 -7.63
C THR A 72 8.58 17.76 -6.75
N PRO A 73 9.76 18.20 -7.20
CA PRO A 73 11.02 17.95 -6.51
C PRO A 73 11.10 18.60 -5.14
N ASP A 74 10.61 19.84 -5.03
CA ASP A 74 10.73 20.67 -3.82
C ASP A 74 9.56 20.47 -2.85
N LYS A 75 8.60 19.61 -3.19
CA LYS A 75 7.48 19.29 -2.32
C LYS A 75 7.97 18.42 -1.16
N SER A 76 7.47 18.69 0.04
CA SER A 76 7.67 17.86 1.23
C SER A 76 7.21 16.41 0.97
N CYS A 77 8.13 15.47 1.13
CA CYS A 77 7.93 14.03 1.02
C CYS A 77 7.76 13.39 2.41
N PHE A 78 8.61 13.75 3.36
CA PHE A 78 8.49 13.34 4.76
C PHE A 78 8.58 14.54 5.70
N VAL A 79 7.83 14.48 6.80
CA VAL A 79 7.96 15.38 7.93
C VAL A 79 8.29 14.53 9.15
N PHE A 80 9.46 14.74 9.74
CA PHE A 80 9.97 13.93 10.85
C PHE A 80 10.73 14.81 11.84
N GLU A 81 10.35 14.76 13.12
CA GLU A 81 10.99 15.50 14.21
C GLU A 81 11.21 17.00 13.92
N GLY A 82 10.21 17.66 13.32
CA GLY A 82 10.28 19.08 12.98
C GLY A 82 11.12 19.41 11.75
N ARG A 83 11.70 18.40 11.08
CA ARG A 83 12.40 18.54 9.81
C ARG A 83 11.54 18.02 8.66
N GLU A 84 11.57 18.75 7.54
CA GLU A 84 11.01 18.30 6.29
C GLU A 84 12.09 17.73 5.38
N TRP A 85 11.73 16.68 4.64
CA TRP A 85 12.54 16.10 3.56
C TRP A 85 11.74 16.23 2.27
N SER A 86 12.28 16.98 1.31
CA SER A 86 11.72 17.09 -0.02
C SER A 86 11.87 15.79 -0.83
N PHE A 87 11.07 15.63 -1.89
CA PHE A 87 11.25 14.52 -2.83
C PHE A 87 12.66 14.47 -3.42
N ARG A 88 13.26 15.64 -3.70
CA ARG A 88 14.64 15.77 -4.18
C ARG A 88 15.64 15.18 -3.18
N GLU A 89 15.58 15.61 -1.92
CA GLU A 89 16.52 15.15 -0.88
C GLU A 89 16.42 13.63 -0.63
N VAL A 90 15.21 13.08 -0.62
CA VAL A 90 15.01 11.62 -0.51
C VAL A 90 15.60 10.89 -1.72
N SER A 91 15.44 11.44 -2.92
CA SER A 91 16.01 10.87 -4.15
C SER A 91 17.54 10.90 -4.16
N GLU A 92 18.13 11.99 -3.68
CA GLU A 92 19.59 12.14 -3.56
C GLU A 92 20.16 11.20 -2.50
N PHE A 93 19.52 11.09 -1.34
CA PHE A 93 19.93 10.14 -0.31
C PHE A 93 19.86 8.70 -0.81
N SER A 94 18.74 8.32 -1.44
CA SER A 94 18.59 6.98 -2.04
C SER A 94 19.62 6.71 -3.15
N ASN A 95 20.00 7.73 -3.94
CA ASN A 95 21.10 7.60 -4.92
C ASN A 95 22.45 7.35 -4.25
N ARG A 96 22.76 8.04 -3.16
CA ARG A 96 23.99 7.78 -2.38
C ARG A 96 24.00 6.36 -1.82
N VAL A 97 22.88 5.89 -1.26
CA VAL A 97 22.76 4.50 -0.79
C VAL A 97 23.01 3.52 -1.94
N ALA A 98 22.35 3.71 -3.08
CA ALA A 98 22.55 2.85 -4.25
C ALA A 98 24.02 2.83 -4.71
N SER A 99 24.67 3.99 -4.76
CA SER A 99 26.08 4.09 -5.16
C SER A 99 27.02 3.37 -4.20
N VAL A 100 26.80 3.50 -2.89
CA VAL A 100 27.60 2.81 -1.86
C VAL A 100 27.39 1.30 -1.97
N PHE A 101 26.16 0.80 -2.03
CA PHE A 101 25.94 -0.64 -2.11
C PHE A 101 26.44 -1.22 -3.45
N HIS A 102 26.30 -0.49 -4.54
CA HIS A 102 26.85 -0.92 -5.81
C HIS A 102 28.39 -1.02 -5.77
N SER A 103 29.08 -0.06 -5.14
CA SER A 103 30.54 -0.11 -5.00
C SER A 103 31.03 -1.26 -4.11
N HIS A 104 30.17 -1.78 -3.23
CA HIS A 104 30.43 -2.98 -2.43
C HIS A 104 30.04 -4.29 -3.14
N GLY A 105 29.64 -4.23 -4.41
CA GLY A 105 29.38 -5.41 -5.24
C GLY A 105 27.96 -5.97 -5.16
N TYR A 106 27.03 -5.29 -4.49
CA TYR A 106 25.63 -5.72 -4.45
C TYR A 106 24.97 -5.59 -5.82
N LYS A 107 24.20 -6.62 -6.18
CA LYS A 107 23.54 -6.77 -7.47
C LYS A 107 22.10 -7.24 -7.31
N GLN A 108 21.39 -7.28 -8.44
CA GLN A 108 20.03 -7.77 -8.49
C GLN A 108 19.91 -9.19 -7.91
N GLY A 109 18.94 -9.38 -7.01
CA GLY A 109 18.67 -10.65 -6.34
C GLY A 109 19.42 -10.87 -5.03
N ASP A 110 20.42 -10.04 -4.71
CA ASP A 110 20.99 -10.04 -3.35
C ASP A 110 19.93 -9.55 -2.35
N VAL A 111 20.08 -9.94 -1.08
CA VAL A 111 19.12 -9.65 -0.02
C VAL A 111 19.79 -8.82 1.08
N VAL A 112 19.26 -7.63 1.35
CA VAL A 112 19.73 -6.76 2.45
C VAL A 112 18.56 -6.44 3.36
N GLY A 113 18.60 -6.96 4.59
CA GLY A 113 17.55 -6.70 5.58
C GLY A 113 17.66 -5.29 6.16
N LEU A 114 16.53 -4.59 6.31
CA LEU A 114 16.43 -3.34 7.04
C LEU A 114 15.82 -3.60 8.42
N LEU A 115 16.59 -3.33 9.47
CA LEU A 115 16.19 -3.42 10.88
C LEU A 115 16.33 -2.03 11.51
N LEU A 116 15.47 -1.12 11.10
CA LEU A 116 15.56 0.30 11.46
C LEU A 116 14.27 0.78 12.13
N GLU A 117 14.39 1.80 12.97
CA GLU A 117 13.24 2.53 13.52
C GLU A 117 12.51 3.37 12.44
N ASN A 118 11.36 3.94 12.81
CA ASN A 118 10.57 4.76 11.90
C ASN A 118 11.23 6.14 11.68
N ARG A 119 12.02 6.26 10.62
CA ARG A 119 12.71 7.50 10.23
C ARG A 119 12.79 7.63 8.70
N PRO A 120 12.93 8.85 8.12
CA PRO A 120 12.95 9.05 6.67
C PRO A 120 14.01 8.22 5.94
N GLU A 121 15.16 8.00 6.58
CA GLU A 121 16.26 7.19 6.06
C GLU A 121 15.84 5.75 5.79
N PHE A 122 14.87 5.21 6.52
CA PHE A 122 14.32 3.87 6.28
C PHE A 122 13.84 3.73 4.83
N VAL A 123 12.98 4.66 4.41
CA VAL A 123 12.37 4.63 3.07
C VAL A 123 13.42 4.98 2.01
N ALA A 124 14.30 5.92 2.30
CA ALA A 124 15.36 6.31 1.38
C ALA A 124 16.38 5.17 1.15
N MET A 125 16.72 4.40 2.19
CA MET A 125 17.56 3.21 2.08
C MET A 125 16.87 2.12 1.28
N TRP A 126 15.60 1.86 1.57
CA TRP A 126 14.80 0.89 0.80
C TRP A 126 14.74 1.25 -0.69
N LEU A 127 14.50 2.53 -1.03
CA LEU A 127 14.50 3.01 -2.42
C LEU A 127 15.88 2.86 -3.07
N GLY A 128 16.96 3.19 -2.37
CA GLY A 128 18.32 3.07 -2.88
C GLY A 128 18.72 1.63 -3.19
N LEU A 129 18.45 0.70 -2.29
CA LEU A 129 18.68 -0.74 -2.51
C LEU A 129 17.79 -1.29 -3.63
N SER A 130 16.51 -0.90 -3.66
CA SER A 130 15.57 -1.33 -4.69
C SER A 130 15.99 -0.89 -6.10
N ARG A 131 16.72 0.24 -6.23
CA ARG A 131 17.27 0.70 -7.53
C ARG A 131 18.31 -0.28 -8.10
N LEU A 132 19.02 -1.01 -7.24
CA LEU A 132 19.98 -2.03 -7.66
C LEU A 132 19.32 -3.40 -7.94
N GLY A 133 18.01 -3.51 -7.71
CA GLY A 133 17.31 -4.79 -7.75
C GLY A 133 17.60 -5.68 -6.54
N VAL A 134 18.14 -5.12 -5.45
CA VAL A 134 18.32 -5.81 -4.18
C VAL A 134 16.95 -6.03 -3.54
N ILE A 135 16.73 -7.22 -2.99
CA ILE A 135 15.55 -7.57 -2.22
C ILE A 135 15.74 -7.06 -0.80
N VAL A 136 14.72 -6.35 -0.28
CA VAL A 136 14.84 -5.64 0.99
C VAL A 136 13.77 -6.10 1.98
N PRO A 137 14.04 -7.16 2.77
CA PRO A 137 13.18 -7.57 3.87
C PRO A 137 13.11 -6.46 4.92
N LEU A 138 11.90 -6.01 5.22
CA LEU A 138 11.63 -5.00 6.24
C LEU A 138 11.42 -5.73 7.57
N ILE A 139 12.44 -5.77 8.41
CA ILE A 139 12.45 -6.53 9.66
C ILE A 139 12.09 -5.59 10.81
N ASN A 140 11.16 -6.01 11.66
CA ASN A 140 10.74 -5.21 12.81
C ASN A 140 11.89 -5.09 13.84
N HIS A 141 12.29 -3.85 14.14
CA HIS A 141 13.37 -3.53 15.10
C HIS A 141 13.09 -3.98 16.53
N ASN A 142 11.84 -4.32 16.88
CA ASN A 142 11.48 -4.86 18.20
C ASN A 142 11.72 -6.37 18.35
N LEU A 143 12.01 -7.10 17.28
CA LEU A 143 12.27 -8.54 17.38
C LEU A 143 13.57 -8.80 18.15
N ARG A 144 13.59 -9.89 18.92
CA ARG A 144 14.73 -10.30 19.76
C ARG A 144 14.98 -11.80 19.59
N GLN A 145 16.22 -12.21 19.86
CA GLN A 145 16.61 -13.62 19.99
C GLN A 145 16.14 -14.47 18.79
N ASN A 146 15.48 -15.60 19.07
CA ASN A 146 15.05 -16.59 18.08
C ASN A 146 14.13 -16.02 17.00
N SER A 147 13.26 -15.06 17.33
CA SER A 147 12.35 -14.45 16.34
C SER A 147 13.11 -13.60 15.32
N LEU A 148 14.09 -12.83 15.77
CA LEU A 148 14.95 -12.05 14.88
C LEU A 148 15.81 -12.98 14.01
N LEU A 149 16.44 -13.99 14.62
CA LEU A 149 17.24 -14.98 13.90
C LEU A 149 16.40 -15.71 12.85
N HIS A 150 15.18 -16.10 13.19
CA HIS A 150 14.25 -16.72 12.26
C HIS A 150 13.95 -15.82 11.06
N SER A 151 13.59 -14.55 11.28
CA SER A 151 13.31 -13.60 10.20
C SER A 151 14.51 -13.39 9.27
N VAL A 152 15.70 -13.19 9.83
CA VAL A 152 16.93 -13.01 9.04
C VAL A 152 17.28 -14.28 8.24
N THR A 153 17.10 -15.45 8.85
CA THR A 153 17.41 -16.74 8.22
C THR A 153 16.44 -17.08 7.10
N VAL A 154 15.13 -16.91 7.32
CA VAL A 154 14.10 -17.18 6.31
C VAL A 154 14.23 -16.23 5.13
N ALA A 155 14.56 -14.96 5.39
CA ALA A 155 14.80 -13.99 4.35
C ALA A 155 16.09 -14.24 3.55
N LYS A 156 17.02 -15.06 4.07
CA LYS A 156 18.34 -15.32 3.48
C LYS A 156 19.15 -14.05 3.25
N CYS A 157 19.15 -13.14 4.22
CA CYS A 157 19.87 -11.88 4.12
C CYS A 157 21.38 -12.10 3.93
N ASN A 158 21.96 -11.47 2.91
CA ASN A 158 23.42 -11.34 2.72
C ASN A 158 24.02 -10.33 3.70
N ALA A 159 23.25 -9.29 4.04
CA ALA A 159 23.63 -8.27 5.01
C ALA A 159 22.43 -7.66 5.73
N LEU A 160 22.70 -6.93 6.80
CA LEU A 160 21.70 -6.25 7.61
C LEU A 160 22.13 -4.80 7.83
N ILE A 161 21.22 -3.86 7.60
CA ILE A 161 21.35 -2.48 8.07
C ILE A 161 20.51 -2.36 9.34
N PHE A 162 21.10 -1.86 10.43
CA PHE A 162 20.43 -1.73 11.71
C PHE A 162 20.67 -0.35 12.35
N GLY A 163 19.75 0.07 13.23
CA GLY A 163 19.88 1.27 14.06
C GLY A 163 18.60 2.05 14.28
#